data_AF-A0A9K3E4K7-F1
#
_entry.id   AF-A0A9K3E4K7-F1
#
_cell.length_a   1.000
_cell.length_b   1.000
_cell.length_c   1.000
_cell.angle_alpha   90.00
_cell.angle_beta   90.00
_cell.angle_gamma   90.00
#
_symmetry.space_group_name_H-M   'P 1'
#
loop_
_entity.id
_entity.type
_entity.pdbx_description
1 polymer ?
#
loop_
_entity_poly.entity_id
_entity_poly.type
_entity_poly.pdbx_seq_one_letter_code
_entity_poly.pdbx_strand_id
1 'polypeptide(L)' 'MWLTNHRFGGEGEPFKPYTHRYFVPYEASRSTSPIWYSIKQASAYIIVLSSFSDYGKSTPQYK' A
#
# COMPACT_ATOMS: atom_id res chain seq x y z
N MET A 1 -6.80 12.43 40.33
CA MET A 1 -7.01 13.35 39.20
C MET A 1 -6.90 12.54 37.93
N TRP A 2 -8.04 12.15 37.36
CA TRP A 2 -8.12 11.32 36.16
C TRP A 2 -7.91 12.20 34.93
N LEU A 3 -6.82 12.00 34.18
CA LEU A 3 -6.70 12.54 32.83
C LEU A 3 -7.13 11.46 31.85
N THR A 4 -8.20 11.78 31.14
CA THR A 4 -8.92 10.96 30.17
C THR A 4 -8.01 10.46 29.05
N ASN A 5 -8.01 9.15 28.82
CA ASN A 5 -7.61 8.52 27.56
C ASN A 5 -8.45 9.09 26.41
N HIS A 6 -8.01 10.17 25.77
CA HIS A 6 -8.43 10.47 24.41
C HIS A 6 -7.62 9.56 23.49
N ARG A 7 -8.18 8.38 23.20
CA ARG A 7 -7.72 7.58 22.06
C ARG A 7 -8.05 8.40 20.83
N PHE A 8 -7.03 8.99 20.19
CA PHE A 8 -7.15 9.53 18.86
C PHE A 8 -7.55 8.37 17.95
N GLY A 9 -8.85 8.22 17.68
CA GLY A 9 -9.41 7.15 16.86
C GLY A 9 -9.12 7.39 15.39
N GLY A 10 -7.85 7.25 15.01
CA GLY A 10 -7.45 7.03 13.62
C GLY A 10 -7.62 5.56 13.27
N GLU A 11 -8.01 5.29 12.02
CA GLU A 11 -8.05 3.94 11.47
C GLU A 11 -6.69 3.26 11.67
N GLY A 12 -6.63 2.20 12.49
CA GLY A 12 -5.35 1.54 12.85
C GLY A 12 -4.68 0.80 11.69
N GLU A 13 -5.39 0.66 10.57
CA GLU A 13 -4.94 0.00 9.35
C GLU A 13 -4.91 1.04 8.21
N PRO A 14 -3.72 1.42 7.72
CA PRO A 14 -3.60 2.31 6.58
C PRO A 14 -4.33 1.76 5.34
N PHE A 15 -4.96 2.65 4.58
CA PHE A 15 -5.57 2.37 3.26
C PHE A 15 -6.73 1.36 3.25
N LYS A 16 -7.28 0.95 4.40
CA LYS A 16 -8.38 -0.03 4.48
C LYS A 16 -9.59 0.29 3.57
N PRO A 17 -10.09 1.54 3.47
CA PRO A 17 -11.22 1.83 2.58
C PRO A 17 -10.85 1.72 1.09
N TYR A 18 -9.58 1.98 0.75
CA TYR A 18 -9.08 1.87 -0.62
C TYR A 18 -8.94 0.40 -1.02
N THR A 19 -8.23 -0.39 -0.21
CA THR A 19 -7.96 -1.81 -0.51
C THR A 19 -9.22 -2.66 -0.53
N HIS A 20 -10.26 -2.28 0.22
CA HIS A 20 -11.56 -2.95 0.19
C HIS A 20 -12.38 -2.64 -1.09
N ARG A 21 -12.15 -1.49 -1.73
CA ARG A 21 -12.96 -1.04 -2.89
C ARG A 21 -12.27 -1.25 -4.23
N TYR A 22 -10.94 -1.17 -4.26
CA TYR A 22 -10.16 -1.17 -5.49
C TYR A 22 -9.17 -2.32 -5.50
N PHE A 23 -9.58 -3.42 -6.13
CA PHE A 23 -8.72 -4.56 -6.35
C PHE A 23 -7.77 -4.31 -7.51
N VAL A 24 -6.51 -4.69 -7.34
CA VAL A 24 -5.46 -4.54 -8.36
C VAL A 24 -4.69 -5.85 -8.51
N PRO A 25 -4.11 -6.14 -9.69
CA PRO A 25 -3.44 -7.41 -9.95
C PRO A 25 -2.00 -7.44 -9.41
N TYR A 26 -1.79 -7.10 -8.14
CA TYR A 26 -0.44 -6.96 -7.57
C TYR A 26 0.33 -8.29 -7.55
N GLU A 27 -0.37 -9.40 -7.32
CA GLU A 27 0.20 -10.75 -7.33
C GLU A 27 0.71 -11.18 -8.71
N ALA A 28 0.09 -10.70 -9.79
CA ALA A 28 0.54 -10.98 -11.16
C ALA A 28 1.95 -10.42 -11.43
N SER A 29 2.31 -9.34 -10.73
CA SER A 29 3.66 -8.76 -10.75
C SER A 29 4.59 -9.29 -9.65
N ARG A 30 4.18 -10.31 -8.88
CA ARG A 30 4.89 -10.83 -7.70
C ARG A 30 5.11 -9.77 -6.60
N SER A 31 4.27 -8.75 -6.55
CA SER A 31 4.25 -7.81 -5.42
C SER A 31 3.59 -8.47 -4.21
N THR A 32 3.94 -7.98 -3.02
CA THR A 32 3.35 -8.38 -1.74
C THR A 32 2.24 -7.44 -1.26
N SER A 33 1.91 -6.40 -2.03
CA SER A 33 0.94 -5.38 -1.60
C SER A 33 0.16 -4.74 -2.74
N PRO A 34 -1.12 -4.40 -2.53
CA PRO A 34 -1.96 -3.73 -3.53
C PRO A 34 -1.59 -2.27 -3.81
N ILE A 35 -0.64 -1.67 -3.08
CA ILE A 35 -0.27 -0.25 -3.26
C ILE A 35 1.07 -0.04 -4.00
N TRP A 36 1.76 -1.11 -4.38
CA TRP A 36 2.87 -1.07 -5.35
C TRP A 36 2.84 -2.32 -6.22
N TYR A 37 2.87 -2.17 -7.54
CA TYR A 37 2.77 -3.30 -8.47
C TYR A 37 3.15 -2.86 -9.90
N SER A 38 3.16 -3.79 -10.84
CA SER A 38 3.34 -3.47 -12.25
C SER A 38 2.32 -4.18 -13.13
N ILE A 39 2.04 -3.57 -14.28
CA ILE A 39 1.19 -4.15 -15.33
C ILE A 39 1.86 -3.98 -16.69
N LYS A 40 1.62 -4.95 -17.57
CA LYS A 40 1.98 -4.85 -18.98
C LYS A 40 0.71 -4.69 -19.81
N GLN A 41 0.60 -3.58 -20.52
CA GLN A 41 -0.53 -3.29 -21.39
C GLN A 41 -0.01 -2.90 -22.77
N ALA A 42 -0.35 -3.70 -23.78
CA ALA A 42 0.19 -3.57 -25.14
C ALA A 42 1.74 -3.49 -25.12
N SER A 43 2.30 -2.38 -25.60
CA SER A 43 3.75 -2.12 -25.62
C SER A 43 4.28 -1.42 -24.37
N ALA A 44 3.43 -1.06 -23.41
CA ALA A 44 3.82 -0.35 -22.20
C ALA A 44 3.99 -1.27 -21.00
N TYR A 45 5.03 -1.00 -20.22
CA TYR A 45 5.24 -1.56 -18.89
C TYR A 45 5.09 -0.44 -17.86
N ILE A 46 4.04 -0.52 -17.04
CA ILE A 46 3.66 0.53 -16.09
C ILE A 46 4.04 0.05 -14.69
N ILE A 47 4.79 0.86 -13.95
CA ILE A 47 5.18 0.60 -12.57
C ILE A 47 4.44 1.59 -11.67
N VAL A 48 3.68 1.07 -10.72
CA VAL A 48 2.94 1.82 -9.70
C VAL A 48 3.72 1.73 -8.39
N LEU A 49 4.04 2.89 -7.80
CA LEU A 49 4.74 3.00 -6.54
C LEU A 49 3.87 3.72 -5.51
N SER A 50 4.03 3.36 -4.23
CA SER A 50 3.45 4.07 -3.10
C SER A 50 4.46 5.04 -2.49
N SER A 51 4.10 6.32 -2.38
CA SER A 51 4.93 7.33 -1.70
C SER A 51 4.81 7.29 -0.19
N PHE A 52 3.77 6.63 0.34
CA PHE A 52 3.45 6.59 1.77
C PHE A 52 3.74 5.21 2.39
N SER A 53 4.50 4.38 1.68
CA SER A 53 4.99 3.09 2.15
C SER A 53 6.51 3.12 2.25
N ASP A 54 7.09 2.25 3.07
CA ASP A 54 8.54 2.19 3.23
C ASP A 54 9.21 1.77 1.91
N TYR A 55 10.12 2.62 1.41
CA TYR A 55 10.86 2.41 0.16
C TYR A 55 12.39 2.38 0.35
N GLY A 56 12.86 2.14 1.59
CA GLY A 56 14.28 1.90 1.87
C GLY A 56 14.81 0.61 1.22
N LYS A 57 16.12 0.51 0.98
CA LYS A 57 16.73 -0.61 0.23
C LYS A 57 16.40 -2.03 0.75
N SER A 58 16.08 -2.15 2.03
CA SER A 58 15.74 -3.42 2.68
C SER A 58 14.25 -3.78 2.59
N THR A 59 13.40 -2.84 2.17
CA THR A 59 11.94 -2.94 2.23
C THR A 59 11.36 -3.73 1.06
N PRO A 60 10.14 -4.29 1.19
CA PRO A 60 9.51 -5.05 0.12
C PRO A 60 9.22 -4.25 -1.15
N GLN A 61 9.03 -2.93 -1.06
CA GLN A 61 8.72 -2.10 -2.24
C GLN A 61 9.96 -1.81 -3.10
N TYR A 62 11.14 -1.75 -2.49
CA TYR A 62 12.39 -1.47 -3.21
C TYR A 62 12.96 -2.70 -3.94
N LYS A 63 12.65 -3.89 -3.43
CA LYS A 63 13.16 -5.18 -3.92
C LYS A 63 12.30 -5.74 -5.04
#